data_AF-F5GUQ3-F1
#
_entry.id   AF-F5GUQ3-F1
#
_cell.length_a   1.000
_cell.length_b   1.000
_cell.length_c   1.000
_cell.angle_alpha   90.00
_cell.angle_beta   90.00
_cell.angle_gamma   90.00
#
_symmetry.space_group_name_H-M   'P 1'
#
loop_
_entity.id
_entity.type
_entity.pdbx_description
1 polymer ?
#
loop_
_entity_poly.entity_id
_entity_poly.type
_entity_poly.pdbx_seq_one_letter_code
_entity_poly.pdbx_strand_id
1 'polypeptide(L)'
;SSGSTAYKSIGISISYAITLIIKRKTKGIRDSGSKEDEADTVYLLAKELAYDVVTGQTDNLAAALAKTSGKDIVQFANAVKISSPEIDGKVCSGDHAAITKAKGKKYVAELSTTHGNEETTQCSGLGNTTGATGPKTLSGFVNTVKVGEGKNWPRGRGSNGSSQNVEGEPNSNANAMAKDLLGLNRDEKTIVAGLLAKTIEGGEVVEIRAVSSTSVMVNACYDLLSEGLGVVPYACVGLGGNFVGVVDGTERRYTFRPF
;
A
#
# COMPACT_ATOMS: atom_id res chain seq x y z
N SER A 1 -31.22 11.60 -40.16
CA SER A 1 -29.74 11.59 -40.18
C SER A 1 -29.27 12.04 -38.81
N SER A 2 -28.42 11.24 -38.19
CA SER A 2 -27.98 11.38 -36.80
C SER A 2 -27.04 12.58 -36.65
N GLY A 3 -27.42 13.53 -35.78
CA GLY A 3 -26.57 14.65 -35.37
C GLY A 3 -25.70 14.24 -34.18
N SER A 4 -24.39 14.33 -34.37
CA SER A 4 -23.38 14.09 -33.34
C SER A 4 -23.28 15.32 -32.42
N THR A 5 -23.60 15.15 -31.14
CA THR A 5 -23.37 16.19 -30.12
C THR A 5 -22.17 15.76 -29.27
N ALA A 6 -21.03 16.41 -29.53
CA ALA A 6 -19.80 16.26 -28.78
C ALA A 6 -19.97 16.82 -27.36
N TYR A 7 -19.67 16.01 -26.34
CA TYR A 7 -19.47 16.51 -24.98
C TYR A 7 -18.00 16.82 -24.75
N LYS A 8 -17.77 18.09 -24.43
CA LYS A 8 -16.49 18.74 -24.18
C LYS A 8 -15.93 18.25 -22.84
N SER A 9 -14.79 17.55 -22.87
CA SER A 9 -14.01 17.21 -21.67
C SER A 9 -13.52 18.51 -21.02
N ILE A 10 -14.09 18.85 -19.86
CA ILE A 10 -13.63 19.94 -18.99
C ILE A 10 -13.33 19.32 -17.64
N GLY A 11 -12.07 19.39 -17.24
CA GLY A 11 -11.61 19.12 -15.88
C GLY A 11 -11.12 17.70 -15.65
N ILE A 12 -9.80 17.54 -15.61
CA ILE A 12 -9.12 16.34 -15.11
C ILE A 12 -9.55 16.14 -13.66
N SER A 13 -10.48 15.21 -13.38
CA SER A 13 -10.57 14.60 -12.06
C SER A 13 -9.69 13.36 -12.08
N ILE A 14 -8.55 13.43 -11.40
CA ILE A 14 -7.76 12.23 -11.08
C ILE A 14 -8.71 11.32 -10.29
N SER A 15 -9.19 10.26 -10.92
CA SER A 15 -10.10 9.29 -10.31
C SER A 15 -9.32 8.50 -9.27
N TYR A 16 -9.41 8.91 -7.99
CA TYR A 16 -8.88 8.14 -6.88
C TYR A 16 -9.73 6.87 -6.70
N ALA A 17 -9.17 5.70 -6.99
CA ALA A 17 -9.80 4.42 -6.69
C ALA A 17 -9.70 4.18 -5.16
N ILE A 18 -10.78 4.43 -4.43
CA ILE A 18 -10.87 4.13 -3.00
C ILE A 18 -11.07 2.62 -2.85
N THR A 19 -10.06 1.90 -2.38
CA THR A 19 -10.13 0.46 -2.11
C THR A 19 -10.40 0.23 -0.63
N LEU A 20 -11.48 -0.50 -0.33
CA LEU A 20 -11.89 -0.88 1.02
C LEU A 20 -11.25 -2.22 1.39
N ILE A 21 -10.34 -2.25 2.38
CA ILE A 21 -9.81 -3.50 2.93
C ILE A 21 -10.57 -3.83 4.23
N ILE A 22 -11.29 -4.96 4.24
CA ILE A 22 -12.00 -5.50 5.40
C ILE A 22 -11.21 -6.71 5.95
N LYS A 23 -10.83 -6.69 7.23
CA LYS A 23 -10.04 -7.76 7.86
C LYS A 23 -10.88 -8.71 8.74
N ARG A 24 -11.60 -9.69 8.17
CA ARG A 24 -12.39 -10.66 8.97
C ARG A 24 -11.56 -11.49 9.97
N LYS A 25 -11.75 -11.25 11.26
CA LYS A 25 -11.23 -12.14 12.33
C LYS A 25 -12.27 -13.20 12.70
N THR A 26 -12.17 -14.40 12.13
CA THR A 26 -13.05 -15.52 12.51
C THR A 26 -12.60 -16.14 13.83
N LYS A 27 -13.27 -15.82 14.94
CA LYS A 27 -13.14 -16.60 16.19
C LYS A 27 -13.95 -17.89 16.05
N GLY A 28 -13.32 -19.02 16.36
CA GLY A 28 -13.92 -20.35 16.26
C GLY A 28 -15.23 -20.47 17.04
N ILE A 29 -16.20 -21.11 16.41
CA ILE A 29 -17.56 -21.37 16.90
C ILE A 29 -17.53 -22.09 18.25
N ARG A 30 -18.10 -21.45 19.28
CA ARG A 30 -18.74 -22.13 20.41
C ARG A 30 -19.99 -21.36 20.83
N ASP A 31 -21.11 -22.00 20.52
CA ASP A 31 -22.45 -21.98 21.11
C ASP A 31 -23.28 -20.69 21.23
N SER A 32 -24.56 -20.89 20.90
CA SER A 32 -25.74 -20.06 21.20
C SER A 32 -25.69 -18.55 20.88
N GLY A 33 -26.27 -18.20 19.72
CA GLY A 33 -27.35 -17.21 19.71
C GLY A 33 -27.01 -15.76 20.05
N SER A 34 -26.13 -15.11 19.29
CA SER A 34 -26.15 -13.67 18.94
C SER A 34 -24.87 -13.41 18.16
N LYS A 35 -24.96 -13.35 16.83
CA LYS A 35 -23.85 -12.90 16.01
C LYS A 35 -23.86 -11.37 16.02
N GLU A 36 -23.32 -10.79 17.08
CA GLU A 36 -22.71 -9.47 16.96
C GLU A 36 -21.38 -9.72 16.28
N ASP A 37 -21.35 -9.51 14.96
CA ASP A 37 -20.10 -9.47 14.21
C ASP A 37 -19.34 -8.23 14.69
N GLU A 38 -18.46 -8.41 15.69
CA GLU A 38 -17.52 -7.37 16.13
C GLU A 38 -16.74 -6.88 14.90
N ALA A 39 -16.94 -5.61 14.56
CA ALA A 39 -16.46 -5.04 13.31
C ALA A 39 -14.94 -5.03 13.23
N ASP A 40 -14.45 -5.52 12.09
CA ASP A 40 -13.06 -5.47 11.68
C ASP A 40 -12.62 -4.03 11.36
N THR A 41 -11.36 -3.69 11.64
CA THR A 41 -10.77 -2.41 11.22
C THR A 41 -10.85 -2.27 9.69
N VAL A 42 -11.56 -1.25 9.21
CA VAL A 42 -11.71 -0.94 7.79
C VAL A 42 -10.68 0.10 7.37
N TYR A 43 -9.80 -0.25 6.44
CA TYR A 43 -8.87 0.72 5.84
C TYR A 43 -9.46 1.26 4.53
N LEU A 44 -9.77 2.56 4.49
CA LEU A 44 -10.10 3.29 3.26
C LEU A 44 -8.78 3.74 2.60
N LEU A 45 -8.22 2.91 1.73
CA LEU A 45 -7.01 3.27 0.99
C LEU A 45 -7.43 4.05 -0.25
N ALA A 46 -7.29 5.37 -0.19
CA ALA A 46 -7.61 6.25 -1.32
C ALA A 46 -6.44 6.42 -2.31
N LYS A 47 -5.32 5.70 -2.12
CA LYS A 47 -4.03 6.12 -2.68
C LYS A 47 -3.10 4.96 -3.04
N GLU A 48 -2.30 5.20 -4.09
CA GLU A 48 -1.70 4.17 -4.93
C GLU A 48 -0.58 3.38 -4.24
N LEU A 49 0.24 3.97 -3.36
CA LEU A 49 1.35 3.24 -2.73
C LEU A 49 0.85 2.10 -1.82
N ALA A 50 -0.19 2.38 -1.05
CA ALA A 50 -0.79 1.38 -0.16
C ALA A 50 -1.49 0.27 -0.95
N TYR A 51 -2.11 0.61 -2.08
CA TYR A 51 -2.70 -0.36 -2.99
C TYR A 51 -1.64 -1.28 -3.61
N ASP A 52 -0.55 -0.71 -4.14
CA ASP A 52 0.50 -1.48 -4.82
C ASP A 52 1.20 -2.48 -3.88
N VAL A 53 1.37 -2.14 -2.60
CA VAL A 53 1.91 -3.06 -1.58
C VAL A 53 0.99 -4.27 -1.36
N VAL A 54 -0.32 -4.04 -1.32
CA VAL A 54 -1.30 -5.10 -1.04
C VAL A 54 -1.56 -5.95 -2.28
N THR A 55 -1.55 -5.36 -3.48
CA THR A 55 -1.77 -6.08 -4.74
C THR A 55 -0.51 -6.72 -5.31
N GLY A 56 0.68 -6.35 -4.81
CA GLY A 56 1.95 -6.94 -5.24
C GLY A 56 2.52 -6.35 -6.53
N GLN A 57 2.18 -5.10 -6.86
CA GLN A 57 2.67 -4.42 -8.06
C GLN A 57 4.06 -3.82 -7.83
N THR A 58 5.10 -4.64 -7.94
CA THR A 58 6.50 -4.24 -7.66
C THR A 58 6.93 -3.01 -8.46
N ASP A 59 6.65 -2.97 -9.75
CA ASP A 59 7.16 -1.91 -10.63
C ASP A 59 6.44 -0.57 -10.37
N ASN A 60 5.14 -0.60 -10.11
CA ASN A 60 4.36 0.58 -9.75
C ASN A 60 4.76 1.12 -8.38
N LEU A 61 4.88 0.22 -7.39
CA LEU A 61 5.35 0.57 -6.04
C LEU A 61 6.74 1.22 -6.09
N ALA A 62 7.68 0.60 -6.82
CA ALA A 62 9.03 1.11 -6.94
C ALA A 62 9.07 2.46 -7.66
N ALA A 63 8.28 2.64 -8.73
CA ALA A 63 8.18 3.91 -9.44
C ALA A 63 7.57 5.01 -8.57
N ALA A 64 6.58 4.70 -7.74
CA ALA A 64 5.99 5.62 -6.79
C ALA A 64 6.99 6.00 -5.69
N LEU A 65 7.63 5.01 -5.05
CA LEU A 65 8.68 5.23 -4.04
C LEU A 65 9.85 6.06 -4.58
N ALA A 66 10.23 5.86 -5.84
CA ALA A 66 11.30 6.63 -6.47
C ALA A 66 10.94 8.12 -6.63
N LYS A 67 9.65 8.45 -6.77
CA LYS A 67 9.14 9.83 -6.85
C LYS A 67 8.90 10.44 -5.46
N THR A 68 8.79 9.61 -4.42
CA THR A 68 8.62 10.07 -3.05
C THR A 68 9.87 10.79 -2.54
N SER A 69 9.67 11.91 -1.85
CA SER A 69 10.78 12.68 -1.30
C SER A 69 11.52 11.90 -0.22
N GLY A 70 12.84 12.08 -0.13
CA GLY A 70 13.63 11.40 0.91
C GLY A 70 13.18 11.74 2.34
N LYS A 71 12.60 12.93 2.56
CA LYS A 71 12.03 13.30 3.87
C LYS A 71 10.83 12.43 4.23
N ASP A 72 9.94 12.18 3.28
CA ASP A 72 8.76 11.34 3.51
C ASP A 72 9.16 9.87 3.70
N ILE A 73 10.20 9.40 2.99
CA ILE A 73 10.78 8.06 3.21
C ILE A 73 11.34 7.92 4.63
N VAL A 74 12.02 8.94 5.15
CA VAL A 74 12.51 8.94 6.53
C VAL A 74 11.35 8.95 7.53
N GLN A 75 10.30 9.74 7.29
CA GLN A 75 9.11 9.73 8.14
C GLN A 75 8.42 8.36 8.16
N PHE A 76 8.26 7.74 6.99
CA PHE A 76 7.75 6.39 6.87
C PHE A 76 8.60 5.37 7.65
N ALA A 77 9.93 5.39 7.47
CA ALA A 77 10.85 4.50 8.18
C ALA A 77 10.76 4.67 9.71
N ASN A 78 10.65 5.91 10.19
CA ASN A 78 10.47 6.19 11.62
C ASN A 78 9.12 5.67 12.14
N ALA A 79 8.05 5.79 11.36
CA ALA A 79 6.75 5.24 11.72
C ALA A 79 6.77 3.70 11.76
N VAL A 80 7.43 3.04 10.79
CA VAL A 80 7.63 1.57 10.81
C VAL A 80 8.41 1.16 12.05
N LYS A 81 9.51 1.85 12.39
CA LYS A 81 10.29 1.59 13.59
C LYS A 81 9.45 1.64 14.87
N ILE A 82 8.56 2.63 14.99
CA ILE A 82 7.72 2.81 16.18
C ILE A 82 6.59 1.77 16.24
N SER A 83 5.90 1.55 15.12
CA SER A 83 4.70 0.71 15.08
C SER A 83 5.01 -0.78 14.91
N SER A 84 6.11 -1.14 14.28
CA SER A 84 6.48 -2.53 13.97
C SER A 84 8.00 -2.70 13.83
N PRO A 85 8.74 -2.75 14.95
CA PRO A 85 10.20 -2.95 14.94
C PRO A 85 10.65 -4.20 14.20
N GLU A 86 9.84 -5.26 14.20
CA GLU A 86 10.12 -6.49 13.44
C GLU A 86 10.11 -6.26 11.92
N ILE A 87 9.22 -5.42 11.42
CA ILE A 87 9.18 -5.03 9.99
C ILE A 87 10.34 -4.10 9.67
N ASP A 88 10.69 -3.16 10.57
CA ASP A 88 11.86 -2.30 10.41
C ASP A 88 13.13 -3.13 10.17
N GLY A 89 13.26 -4.30 10.82
CA GLY A 89 14.36 -5.24 10.63
C GLY A 89 14.34 -6.08 9.35
N LYS A 90 13.24 -6.05 8.57
CA LYS A 90 13.08 -6.84 7.34
C LYS A 90 13.30 -6.04 6.06
N VAL A 91 13.32 -4.72 6.15
CA VAL A 91 13.38 -3.83 4.98
C VAL A 91 14.73 -3.13 4.94
N CYS A 92 15.38 -3.10 3.77
CA CYS A 92 16.74 -2.60 3.56
C CYS A 92 17.82 -3.25 4.45
N SER A 93 17.57 -4.44 4.98
CA SER A 93 18.44 -5.12 5.95
C SER A 93 19.27 -6.26 5.37
N GLY A 94 18.97 -6.69 4.14
CA GLY A 94 19.57 -7.85 3.49
C GLY A 94 20.70 -7.53 2.51
N ASP A 95 20.95 -8.48 1.61
CA ASP A 95 22.04 -8.50 0.64
C ASP A 95 21.59 -8.66 -0.82
N HIS A 96 20.29 -8.93 -1.03
CA HIS A 96 19.72 -9.30 -2.32
C HIS A 96 19.90 -8.23 -3.41
N ALA A 97 20.15 -6.97 -3.03
CA ALA A 97 20.31 -5.83 -3.91
C ALA A 97 21.75 -5.29 -3.91
N ALA A 98 22.74 -6.06 -3.45
CA ALA A 98 24.14 -5.66 -3.51
C ALA A 98 24.58 -5.32 -4.94
N ILE A 99 25.09 -4.10 -5.15
CA ILE A 99 25.54 -3.60 -6.47
C ILE A 99 26.69 -4.43 -7.02
N THR A 100 27.62 -4.82 -6.15
CA THR A 100 28.67 -5.78 -6.49
C THR A 100 28.47 -7.01 -5.63
N LYS A 101 28.40 -8.17 -6.26
CA LYS A 101 28.18 -9.46 -5.58
C LYS A 101 29.23 -9.67 -4.49
N ALA A 102 28.78 -10.12 -3.31
CA ALA A 102 29.62 -10.36 -2.13
C ALA A 102 30.34 -9.11 -1.57
N LYS A 103 29.96 -7.90 -2.00
CA LYS A 103 30.46 -6.61 -1.49
C LYS A 103 29.35 -5.82 -0.81
N GLY A 104 29.74 -4.87 0.03
CA GLY A 104 28.82 -4.12 0.88
C GLY A 104 28.90 -4.63 2.32
N LYS A 105 29.75 -4.01 3.13
CA LYS A 105 29.92 -4.30 4.56
C LYS A 105 29.15 -3.32 5.44
N LYS A 106 29.16 -2.03 5.10
CA LYS A 106 28.57 -0.99 5.93
C LYS A 106 27.88 0.08 5.11
N TYR A 107 26.76 0.57 5.66
CA TYR A 107 26.11 1.75 5.15
C TYR A 107 26.90 3.01 5.51
N VAL A 108 27.00 3.95 4.58
CA VAL A 108 27.66 5.25 4.78
C VAL A 108 26.86 6.35 4.10
N ALA A 109 27.06 7.60 4.53
CA ALA A 109 26.49 8.77 3.85
C ALA A 109 27.20 9.07 2.53
N GLU A 110 28.52 8.88 2.50
CA GLU A 110 29.39 9.13 1.36
C GLU A 110 30.41 8.01 1.26
N LEU A 111 30.60 7.47 0.05
CA LEU A 111 31.59 6.42 -0.17
C LEU A 111 32.98 7.04 -0.18
N SER A 112 33.90 6.43 0.55
CA SER A 112 35.30 6.83 0.54
C SER A 112 35.97 6.42 -0.78
N THR A 113 37.17 6.97 -1.02
CA THR A 113 38.09 6.53 -2.07
C THR A 113 38.84 5.25 -1.67
N THR A 114 38.66 4.76 -0.44
CA THR A 114 39.27 3.53 0.08
C THR A 114 38.31 2.37 -0.10
N HIS A 115 38.40 1.72 -1.27
CA HIS A 115 37.42 0.73 -1.71
C HIS A 115 37.39 -0.55 -0.86
N GLY A 116 38.49 -0.94 -0.20
CA GLY A 116 38.58 -2.16 0.63
C GLY A 116 37.65 -2.20 1.84
N ASN A 117 37.08 -1.06 2.22
CA ASN A 117 36.04 -0.97 3.25
C ASN A 117 34.68 -1.51 2.78
N GLU A 118 34.52 -1.75 1.48
CA GLU A 118 33.31 -2.28 0.85
C GLU A 118 32.05 -1.50 1.28
N GLU A 119 32.14 -0.17 1.25
CA GLU A 119 31.07 0.74 1.64
C GLU A 119 29.91 0.72 0.64
N THR A 120 28.69 0.96 1.13
CA THR A 120 27.49 0.96 0.30
C THR A 120 26.47 2.00 0.77
N THR A 121 25.68 2.54 -0.16
CA THR A 121 24.48 3.35 0.12
C THR A 121 23.23 2.67 -0.46
N GLN A 122 23.35 1.39 -0.81
CA GLN A 122 22.30 0.62 -1.47
C GLN A 122 21.39 -0.09 -0.46
N CYS A 123 20.09 0.18 -0.47
CA CYS A 123 19.10 -0.55 0.32
C CYS A 123 19.22 -2.06 0.04
N SER A 124 19.26 -2.87 1.11
CA SER A 124 19.53 -4.32 1.04
C SER A 124 20.79 -4.66 0.24
N GLY A 125 21.81 -3.81 0.37
CA GLY A 125 23.09 -3.91 -0.34
C GLY A 125 24.23 -4.48 0.50
N LEU A 126 23.94 -5.16 1.61
CA LEU A 126 24.95 -5.75 2.52
C LEU A 126 25.46 -7.11 2.00
N GLY A 127 25.98 -7.13 0.77
CA GLY A 127 26.47 -8.33 0.08
C GLY A 127 27.58 -9.09 0.79
N ASN A 128 28.37 -8.43 1.63
CA ASN A 128 29.36 -9.11 2.46
C ASN A 128 28.69 -9.63 3.74
N THR A 129 27.99 -10.75 3.63
CA THR A 129 27.14 -11.31 4.70
C THR A 129 27.90 -11.72 5.96
N THR A 130 29.19 -12.07 5.85
CA THR A 130 30.04 -12.45 6.98
C THR A 130 30.68 -11.25 7.69
N GLY A 131 30.91 -10.14 6.96
CA GLY A 131 31.55 -8.92 7.46
C GLY A 131 30.62 -7.72 7.60
N ALA A 132 29.30 -7.91 7.44
CA ALA A 132 28.33 -6.83 7.47
C ALA A 132 28.22 -6.20 8.87
N THR A 133 28.51 -4.91 8.96
CA THR A 133 28.42 -4.08 10.18
C THR A 133 27.42 -2.93 10.06
N GLY A 134 26.84 -2.72 8.87
CA GLY A 134 25.77 -1.74 8.68
C GLY A 134 24.51 -2.07 9.49
N PRO A 135 23.70 -1.05 9.85
CA PRO A 135 22.45 -1.31 10.54
C PRO A 135 21.52 -2.15 9.66
N LYS A 136 20.98 -3.23 10.23
CA LYS A 136 20.05 -4.16 9.56
C LYS A 136 18.60 -3.74 9.76
N THR A 137 18.32 -2.46 9.61
CA THR A 137 16.96 -1.92 9.70
C THR A 137 16.72 -0.82 8.68
N LEU A 138 15.47 -0.63 8.25
CA LEU A 138 15.08 0.44 7.34
C LEU A 138 15.38 1.81 7.94
N SER A 139 14.98 2.04 9.20
CA SER A 139 15.28 3.27 9.93
C SER A 139 16.78 3.53 10.05
N GLY A 140 17.58 2.49 10.26
CA GLY A 140 19.03 2.60 10.32
C GLY A 140 19.63 2.95 8.95
N PHE A 141 19.15 2.30 7.89
CA PHE A 141 19.54 2.59 6.51
C PHE A 141 19.28 4.06 6.15
N VAL A 142 18.02 4.53 6.25
CA VAL A 142 17.64 5.88 5.78
C VAL A 142 18.39 6.99 6.53
N ASN A 143 18.68 6.77 7.81
CA ASN A 143 19.42 7.72 8.65
C ASN A 143 20.93 7.67 8.37
N THR A 144 21.50 6.49 8.12
CA THR A 144 22.94 6.34 7.88
C THR A 144 23.34 6.87 6.50
N VAL A 145 22.53 6.60 5.47
CA VAL A 145 22.81 7.04 4.09
C VAL A 145 22.26 8.43 3.79
N LYS A 146 21.68 9.12 4.78
CA LYS A 146 21.22 10.52 4.68
C LYS A 146 20.12 10.77 3.64
N VAL A 147 19.16 9.85 3.54
CA VAL A 147 18.01 9.96 2.62
C VAL A 147 17.22 11.26 2.84
N GLY A 148 16.99 11.63 4.11
CA GLY A 148 16.25 12.85 4.46
C GLY A 148 16.96 14.16 4.10
N GLU A 149 18.26 14.11 3.85
CA GLU A 149 19.08 15.25 3.40
C GLU A 149 19.18 15.31 1.86
N GLY A 150 18.43 14.47 1.14
CA GLY A 150 18.45 14.41 -0.32
C GLY A 150 19.64 13.63 -0.89
N LYS A 151 20.34 12.84 -0.07
CA LYS A 151 21.46 11.99 -0.51
C LYS A 151 21.00 10.55 -0.74
N ASN A 152 21.66 9.87 -1.69
CA ASN A 152 21.53 8.42 -1.92
C ASN A 152 20.10 7.91 -2.17
N TRP A 153 19.18 8.76 -2.63
CA TRP A 153 17.81 8.38 -2.97
C TRP A 153 17.39 9.05 -4.28
N PRO A 154 16.66 8.35 -5.18
CA PRO A 154 16.22 6.95 -5.13
C PRO A 154 17.27 5.93 -5.64
N ARG A 155 18.49 6.39 -5.96
CA ARG A 155 19.56 5.56 -6.52
C ARG A 155 20.67 5.35 -5.50
N GLY A 156 21.07 4.10 -5.32
CA GLY A 156 22.16 3.69 -4.44
C GLY A 156 23.50 3.53 -5.16
N ARG A 157 24.57 3.41 -4.37
CA ARG A 157 25.97 3.23 -4.82
C ARG A 157 26.66 2.19 -3.96
N GLY A 158 27.71 1.57 -4.50
CA GLY A 158 28.47 0.55 -3.78
C GLY A 158 29.92 0.49 -4.23
N SER A 159 30.84 0.30 -3.29
CA SER A 159 32.23 0.00 -3.60
C SER A 159 32.35 -1.41 -4.19
N ASN A 160 33.14 -1.58 -5.25
CA ASN A 160 33.48 -2.89 -5.78
C ASN A 160 34.50 -3.66 -4.92
N GLY A 161 34.98 -3.06 -3.83
CA GLY A 161 35.95 -3.65 -2.91
C GLY A 161 37.41 -3.58 -3.36
N SER A 162 37.69 -2.99 -4.52
CA SER A 162 39.03 -2.99 -5.11
C SER A 162 39.48 -1.61 -5.57
N SER A 163 38.76 -1.01 -6.53
CA SER A 163 39.30 0.10 -7.33
C SER A 163 38.33 1.23 -7.62
N GLN A 164 37.01 1.01 -7.51
CA GLN A 164 36.02 2.03 -7.83
C GLN A 164 34.72 1.88 -7.06
N ASN A 165 34.04 3.01 -6.92
CA ASN A 165 32.64 3.09 -6.51
C ASN A 165 31.75 3.00 -7.75
N VAL A 166 30.73 2.15 -7.68
CA VAL A 166 29.82 1.82 -8.77
C VAL A 166 28.43 2.36 -8.44
N GLU A 167 27.83 3.04 -9.41
CA GLU A 167 26.42 3.44 -9.32
C GLU A 167 25.52 2.22 -9.53
N GLY A 168 24.48 2.05 -8.70
CA GLY A 168 23.43 1.07 -8.95
C GLY A 168 22.63 1.43 -10.21
N GLU A 169 21.69 0.58 -10.62
CA GLU A 169 20.75 0.94 -11.70
C GLU A 169 19.88 2.16 -11.34
N PRO A 170 19.24 2.84 -12.31
CA PRO A 170 18.25 3.87 -12.00
C PRO A 170 17.21 3.37 -10.98
N ASN A 171 16.95 4.17 -9.95
CA ASN A 171 16.03 3.86 -8.86
C ASN A 171 16.36 2.59 -8.04
N SER A 172 17.62 2.15 -8.03
CA SER A 172 18.02 0.90 -7.36
C SER A 172 17.62 0.80 -5.88
N ASN A 173 17.60 1.90 -5.12
CA ASN A 173 17.16 1.89 -3.72
C ASN A 173 15.64 1.74 -3.60
N ALA A 174 14.88 2.46 -4.43
CA ALA A 174 13.43 2.33 -4.46
C ALA A 174 13.00 0.91 -4.90
N ASN A 175 13.67 0.34 -5.91
CA ASN A 175 13.43 -1.02 -6.39
C ASN A 175 13.72 -2.07 -5.30
N ALA A 176 14.84 -1.93 -4.59
CA ALA A 176 15.19 -2.85 -3.51
C ALA A 176 14.20 -2.75 -2.33
N MET A 177 13.85 -1.53 -1.93
CA MET A 177 12.86 -1.30 -0.87
C MET A 177 11.49 -1.86 -1.26
N ALA A 178 11.02 -1.65 -2.49
CA ALA A 178 9.77 -2.23 -2.98
C ALA A 178 9.78 -3.76 -2.92
N LYS A 179 10.88 -4.40 -3.33
CA LYS A 179 11.03 -5.86 -3.23
C LYS A 179 10.97 -6.36 -1.79
N ASP A 180 11.64 -5.68 -0.86
CA ASP A 180 11.58 -6.02 0.56
C ASP A 180 10.15 -5.89 1.11
N LEU A 181 9.45 -4.79 0.79
CA LEU A 181 8.06 -4.56 1.21
C LEU A 181 7.11 -5.64 0.66
N LEU A 182 7.34 -6.10 -0.57
CA LEU A 182 6.56 -7.16 -1.19
C LEU A 182 6.96 -8.58 -0.74
N GLY A 183 8.15 -8.73 -0.15
CA GLY A 183 8.60 -9.96 0.49
C GLY A 183 7.99 -10.20 1.88
N LEU A 184 7.30 -9.20 2.45
CA LEU A 184 6.61 -9.32 3.74
C LEU A 184 5.43 -10.30 3.69
N ASN A 185 5.00 -10.79 4.85
CA ASN A 185 3.78 -11.60 4.92
C ASN A 185 2.51 -10.73 4.75
N ARG A 186 1.35 -11.38 4.59
CA ARG A 186 0.08 -10.68 4.29
C ARG A 186 -0.35 -9.68 5.37
N ASP A 187 -0.16 -10.02 6.65
CA ASP A 187 -0.50 -9.13 7.76
C ASP A 187 0.46 -7.94 7.83
N GLU A 188 1.76 -8.18 7.67
CA GLU A 188 2.80 -7.15 7.63
C GLU A 188 2.61 -6.17 6.47
N LYS A 189 2.25 -6.67 5.28
CA LYS A 189 1.90 -5.82 4.13
C LYS A 189 0.74 -4.89 4.44
N THR A 190 -0.26 -5.38 5.17
CA THR A 190 -1.42 -4.56 5.56
C THR A 190 -1.00 -3.44 6.51
N ILE A 191 -0.13 -3.74 7.49
CA ILE A 191 0.42 -2.73 8.41
C ILE A 191 1.21 -1.69 7.64
N VAL A 192 2.12 -2.11 6.77
CA VAL A 192 2.94 -1.19 5.96
C VAL A 192 2.09 -0.33 5.04
N ALA A 193 1.09 -0.91 4.37
CA ALA A 193 0.17 -0.16 3.53
C ALA A 193 -0.55 0.94 4.33
N GLY A 194 -1.02 0.63 5.54
CA GLY A 194 -1.59 1.62 6.45
C GLY A 194 -0.60 2.73 6.86
N LEU A 195 0.66 2.37 7.12
CA LEU A 195 1.71 3.33 7.47
C LEU A 195 2.10 4.22 6.27
N LEU A 196 2.20 3.67 5.07
CA LEU A 196 2.45 4.44 3.83
C LEU A 196 1.33 5.44 3.59
N ALA A 197 0.08 4.98 3.70
CA ALA A 197 -1.10 5.82 3.57
C ALA A 197 -1.08 6.99 4.58
N LYS A 198 -0.68 6.72 5.82
CA LYS A 198 -0.64 7.73 6.89
C LYS A 198 0.52 8.73 6.74
N THR A 199 1.69 8.27 6.32
CA THR A 199 2.94 9.06 6.40
C THR A 199 3.29 9.79 5.11
N ILE A 200 3.32 9.08 3.98
CA ILE A 200 3.73 9.64 2.69
C ILE A 200 2.55 10.32 2.02
N GLU A 201 1.39 9.73 2.23
CA GLU A 201 0.17 10.12 1.58
C GLU A 201 -0.68 11.03 2.48
N GLY A 202 -0.38 11.18 3.77
CA GLY A 202 -1.14 12.08 4.66
C GLY A 202 -2.61 11.70 4.84
N GLY A 203 -2.94 10.41 4.67
CA GLY A 203 -4.26 9.87 4.94
C GLY A 203 -4.52 9.75 6.44
N GLU A 204 -5.63 10.32 6.90
CA GLU A 204 -6.12 10.07 8.26
C GLU A 204 -6.79 8.69 8.29
N VAL A 205 -6.24 7.77 9.09
CA VAL A 205 -6.84 6.44 9.30
C VAL A 205 -7.96 6.61 10.32
N VAL A 206 -9.20 6.62 9.85
CA VAL A 206 -10.39 6.66 10.71
C VAL A 206 -10.84 5.23 10.99
N GLU A 207 -10.90 4.86 12.27
CA GLU A 207 -11.44 3.58 12.72
C GLU A 207 -12.97 3.63 12.67
N ILE A 208 -13.56 2.99 11.66
CA ILE A 208 -15.02 2.91 11.53
C ILE A 208 -15.53 1.78 12.44
N ARG A 209 -16.26 2.14 13.50
CA ARG A 209 -16.80 1.18 14.49
C ARG A 209 -18.02 0.40 14.01
N ALA A 210 -18.70 0.85 12.95
CA ALA A 210 -19.81 0.11 12.36
C ALA A 210 -20.02 0.49 10.88
N VAL A 211 -20.08 -0.52 10.02
CA VAL A 211 -20.56 -0.40 8.65
C VAL A 211 -21.91 -1.09 8.58
N SER A 212 -22.98 -0.31 8.43
CA SER A 212 -24.31 -0.88 8.20
C SER A 212 -24.49 -1.00 6.68
N SER A 213 -24.60 -2.23 6.20
CA SER A 213 -25.00 -2.49 4.81
C SER A 213 -26.51 -2.70 4.79
N THR A 214 -27.25 -1.71 4.30
CA THR A 214 -28.68 -1.88 4.01
C THR A 214 -28.81 -2.18 2.53
N SER A 215 -29.15 -3.44 2.21
CA SER A 215 -29.60 -3.76 0.86
C SER A 215 -31.07 -3.37 0.76
N VAL A 216 -31.43 -2.57 -0.24
CA VAL A 216 -32.82 -2.23 -0.52
C VAL A 216 -33.18 -2.90 -1.83
N MET A 217 -34.11 -3.85 -1.78
CA MET A 217 -34.70 -4.47 -2.96
C MET A 217 -36.08 -3.84 -3.16
N VAL A 218 -36.26 -3.13 -4.27
CA VAL A 218 -37.58 -2.64 -4.66
C VAL A 218 -38.09 -3.56 -5.76
N ASN A 219 -39.20 -4.25 -5.48
CA ASN A 219 -39.84 -5.15 -6.43
C ASN A 219 -41.10 -4.48 -6.98
N ALA A 220 -41.18 -4.31 -8.31
CA ALA A 220 -42.39 -3.88 -8.99
C ALA A 220 -43.01 -5.11 -9.65
N CYS A 221 -44.19 -5.50 -9.19
CA CYS A 221 -44.91 -6.65 -9.73
C CYS A 221 -46.21 -6.19 -10.36
N TYR A 222 -46.50 -6.71 -11.55
CA TYR A 222 -47.72 -6.42 -12.29
C TYR A 222 -48.59 -7.68 -12.34
N ASP A 223 -49.84 -7.55 -11.90
CA ASP A 223 -50.89 -8.52 -12.21
C ASP A 223 -51.54 -8.10 -13.53
N LEU A 224 -51.26 -8.85 -14.59
CA LEU A 224 -51.96 -8.68 -15.87
C LEU A 224 -53.32 -9.37 -15.75
N LEU A 225 -54.31 -8.62 -15.29
CA LEU A 225 -55.72 -9.03 -15.37
C LEU A 225 -56.15 -8.99 -16.83
N SER A 226 -56.05 -10.14 -17.52
CA SER A 226 -56.65 -10.34 -18.83
C SER A 226 -58.00 -11.01 -18.63
N GLU A 227 -59.09 -10.30 -18.92
CA GLU A 227 -60.44 -10.86 -18.89
C GLU A 227 -60.53 -12.02 -19.90
N GLY A 228 -60.51 -13.27 -19.42
CA GLY A 228 -60.83 -14.45 -20.24
C GLY A 228 -59.95 -15.70 -20.11
N LEU A 229 -58.85 -15.71 -19.32
CA LEU A 229 -58.05 -16.92 -19.07
C LEU A 229 -57.96 -17.25 -17.57
N GLY A 230 -58.26 -18.51 -17.21
CA GLY A 230 -58.24 -19.04 -15.83
C GLY A 230 -56.86 -19.21 -15.18
N VAL A 231 -55.83 -18.51 -15.68
CA VAL A 231 -54.47 -18.46 -15.10
C VAL A 231 -53.92 -17.05 -15.24
N VAL A 232 -53.52 -16.43 -14.13
CA VAL A 232 -52.96 -15.07 -14.10
C VAL A 232 -51.43 -15.18 -14.07
N PRO A 233 -50.71 -14.80 -15.14
CA PRO A 233 -49.26 -14.80 -15.12
C PRO A 233 -48.75 -13.64 -14.25
N TYR A 234 -48.04 -13.97 -13.18
CA TYR A 234 -47.37 -13.01 -12.30
C TYR A 234 -45.96 -12.73 -12.80
N ALA A 235 -45.64 -11.46 -13.04
CA ALA A 235 -44.29 -11.04 -13.42
C ALA A 235 -43.79 -9.93 -12.49
N CYS A 236 -42.60 -10.14 -11.93
CA CYS A 236 -41.92 -9.18 -11.07
C CYS A 236 -40.61 -8.74 -11.70
N VAL A 237 -40.35 -7.44 -11.63
CA VAL A 237 -39.07 -6.84 -12.00
C VAL A 237 -38.50 -6.16 -10.76
N GLY A 238 -37.36 -6.66 -10.28
CA GLY A 238 -36.66 -6.12 -9.12
C GLY A 238 -35.46 -5.28 -9.54
N LEU A 239 -35.35 -4.07 -8.97
CA LEU A 239 -34.12 -3.27 -8.98
C LEU A 239 -33.50 -3.32 -7.59
N GLY A 240 -32.29 -3.87 -7.49
CA GLY A 240 -31.53 -3.96 -6.24
C GLY A 240 -30.42 -2.91 -6.20
N GLY A 241 -30.34 -2.15 -5.12
CA GLY A 241 -29.23 -1.26 -4.82
C GLY A 241 -28.55 -1.67 -3.51
N ASN A 242 -27.21 -1.75 -3.50
CA ASN A 242 -26.44 -2.00 -2.29
C ASN A 242 -26.01 -0.66 -1.68
N PHE A 243 -26.53 -0.31 -0.50
CA PHE A 243 -26.15 0.91 0.21
C PHE A 243 -25.20 0.56 1.34
N VAL A 244 -23.97 1.03 1.23
CA VAL A 244 -22.98 0.94 2.31
C VAL A 244 -23.04 2.24 3.08
N GLY A 245 -23.60 2.21 4.30
CA GLY A 245 -23.64 3.34 5.22
C GLY A 245 -22.48 3.27 6.20
N VAL A 246 -21.59 4.27 6.17
CA VAL A 246 -20.61 4.52 7.22
C VAL A 246 -21.24 5.46 8.23
N VAL A 247 -21.40 5.00 9.47
CA VAL A 247 -21.88 5.83 10.58
C VAL A 247 -20.67 6.19 11.42
N ASP A 248 -20.16 7.41 11.24
CA ASP A 248 -19.23 8.02 12.18
C ASP A 248 -20.02 8.89 13.16
N GLY A 249 -19.51 9.08 14.38
CA GLY A 249 -20.08 9.94 15.43
C GLY A 249 -20.14 11.42 15.07
N THR A 250 -19.83 11.78 13.82
CA THR A 250 -20.00 13.10 13.24
C THR A 250 -20.78 12.93 11.94
N GLU A 251 -21.97 13.51 11.89
CA GLU A 251 -22.98 13.36 10.85
C GLU A 251 -22.47 13.76 9.44
N ARG A 252 -21.80 12.84 8.73
CA ARG A 252 -21.51 12.97 7.29
C ARG A 252 -21.81 11.66 6.57
N ARG A 253 -22.90 11.71 5.78
CA ARG A 253 -23.42 10.58 4.99
C ARG A 253 -22.74 10.58 3.61
N TYR A 254 -21.85 9.64 3.34
CA TYR A 254 -21.27 9.44 2.01
C TYR A 254 -22.12 8.47 1.20
N THR A 255 -22.42 8.83 -0.05
CA THR A 255 -23.20 7.98 -0.98
C THR A 255 -22.25 7.44 -2.05
N PHE A 256 -22.01 6.13 -2.04
CA PHE A 256 -21.26 5.47 -3.11
C PHE A 256 -22.25 4.88 -4.12
N ARG A 257 -22.15 5.31 -5.38
CA ARG A 257 -22.91 4.71 -6.49
C ARG A 257 -22.02 3.63 -7.15
N PRO A 258 -22.43 2.35 -7.15
CA PRO A 258 -21.79 1.37 -8.01
C PRO A 258 -22.16 1.68 -9.47
N PHE A 259 -21.18 1.57 -10.38
CA PHE A 259 -21.43 1.49 -11.82
C PHE A 259 -21.96 0.09 -12.17
#